data_AF-A0A5B7XUP1-F1
#
_entry.id   AF-A0A5B7XUP1-F1
#
_cell.length_a   1.000
_cell.length_b   1.000
_cell.length_c   1.000
_cell.angle_alpha   90.00
_cell.angle_beta   90.00
_cell.angle_gamma   90.00
#
_symmetry.space_group_name_H-M   'P 1'
#
loop_
_entity.id
_entity.type
_entity.pdbx_description
1 polymer ?
#
loop_
_entity_poly.entity_id
_entity_poly.type
_entity_poly.pdbx_seq_one_letter_code
_entity_poly.pdbx_strand_id
1 'polypeptide(L)'
;MMKEKLQEVDFIKIEQQNLFYQFLKQIIGKSEFKMEDLLVAFSEEVQKPINKDLDKDAEIELRLDSVYDPRVKENIPVIRMFNKNGIVVENDAFDESEKIISIQLSDARLIDPNISVDDICEIEFTIDDLTDKMKSTVFNGWKQARKEVLKQITIEKYKDKINQKFIAKILKRNNNGSYNLELEDKTTVFLPADKVNQQLNLDYGSYVNIYLENINQESKLSILEATTISPLEIYELLNNEIPEVANGLIEIVNVKRRGGLRTKVSVRALSDSIQNELGSIIGQHSSRINDIKNKLIKEKIDIIKYSDIPEEYVKNALAPAKILDVIKEGDKYFAIAPDDFLTVAIGKKGINTDLASKLTGLKIEVISATDATKKGMSFDNTQVEQTHYFKSTTPRSNRSKASERFKDVEFDLETDLLFSEIQNSAIEAFDEINQEKPKAKVSTPKKPKLQNDEVDSLFESSLNQYKEDLSQNVYDFVDDLDKYSDDENFDQAEQEEVDKQVAKAKKDKAIEQFRKIKTQIKDFKVDNDLANYGLGDADINFDEFKDEEWD
;
A
#
# COMPACT_ATOMS: atom_id res chain seq x y z
N MET A 1 -38.14 -30.48 -34.91
CA MET A 1 -37.97 -30.82 -33.48
C MET A 1 -36.56 -31.27 -33.10
N MET A 2 -36.05 -32.47 -33.48
CA MET A 2 -34.67 -32.86 -33.10
C MET A 2 -33.58 -31.94 -33.71
N LYS A 3 -33.67 -31.63 -35.01
CA LYS A 3 -32.72 -30.70 -35.68
C LYS A 3 -32.80 -29.26 -35.15
N GLU A 4 -33.98 -28.81 -34.72
CA GLU A 4 -34.14 -27.48 -34.12
C GLU A 4 -33.53 -27.43 -32.72
N LYS A 5 -33.72 -28.47 -31.90
CA LYS A 5 -33.09 -28.59 -30.58
C LYS A 5 -31.56 -28.68 -30.66
N LEU A 6 -31.01 -29.43 -31.62
CA LEU A 6 -29.56 -29.48 -31.85
C LEU A 6 -29.00 -28.11 -32.25
N GLN A 7 -29.68 -27.39 -33.16
CA GLN A 7 -29.31 -26.02 -33.51
C GLN A 7 -29.37 -25.07 -32.31
N GLU A 8 -30.40 -25.19 -31.47
CA GLU A 8 -30.58 -24.36 -30.27
C GLU A 8 -29.46 -24.54 -29.24
N VAL A 9 -29.01 -25.79 -29.02
CA VAL A 9 -27.89 -26.13 -28.12
C VAL A 9 -26.56 -25.59 -28.65
N ASP A 10 -26.32 -25.67 -29.96
CA ASP A 10 -25.11 -25.12 -30.58
C ASP A 10 -25.06 -23.59 -30.48
N PHE A 11 -26.21 -22.91 -30.57
CA PHE A 11 -26.28 -21.46 -30.39
C PHE A 11 -25.98 -21.01 -28.94
N ILE A 12 -26.46 -21.75 -27.93
CA ILE A 12 -26.18 -21.44 -26.52
C ILE A 12 -24.67 -21.53 -26.25
N LYS A 13 -24.00 -22.55 -26.81
CA LYS A 13 -22.53 -22.69 -26.71
C LYS A 13 -21.78 -21.53 -27.36
N ILE A 14 -22.21 -21.10 -28.55
CA ILE A 14 -21.64 -19.93 -29.26
C ILE A 14 -21.80 -18.65 -28.43
N GLU A 15 -22.97 -18.44 -27.83
CA GLU A 15 -23.23 -17.27 -26.97
C GLU A 15 -22.34 -17.28 -25.71
N GLN A 16 -22.15 -18.43 -25.07
CA GLN A 16 -21.25 -18.57 -23.91
C GLN A 16 -19.78 -18.29 -24.27
N GLN A 17 -19.30 -18.82 -25.41
CA GLN A 17 -17.93 -18.57 -25.89
C GLN A 17 -17.70 -17.09 -26.23
N ASN A 18 -18.69 -16.42 -26.82
CA ASN A 18 -18.63 -14.99 -27.06
C ASN A 18 -18.64 -14.19 -25.76
N LEU A 19 -19.45 -14.58 -24.76
CA LEU A 19 -19.45 -13.93 -23.45
C LEU A 19 -18.07 -14.03 -22.78
N PHE A 20 -17.43 -15.19 -22.87
CA PHE A 20 -16.05 -15.38 -22.39
C PHE A 20 -15.05 -14.48 -23.13
N TYR A 21 -15.16 -14.35 -24.45
CA TYR A 21 -14.35 -13.39 -25.21
C TYR A 21 -14.56 -11.94 -24.75
N GLN A 22 -15.82 -11.50 -24.58
CA GLN A 22 -16.12 -10.15 -24.11
C GLN A 22 -15.54 -9.91 -22.70
N PHE A 23 -15.58 -10.92 -21.83
CA PHE A 23 -14.96 -10.86 -20.52
C PHE A 23 -13.44 -10.68 -20.59
N LEU A 24 -12.73 -11.49 -21.38
CA LEU A 24 -11.28 -11.31 -21.60
C LEU A 24 -10.95 -9.94 -22.20
N LYS A 25 -11.78 -9.48 -23.15
CA LYS A 25 -11.63 -8.15 -23.76
C LYS A 25 -11.80 -7.03 -22.74
N GLN A 26 -12.74 -7.16 -21.80
CA GLN A 26 -12.92 -6.18 -20.72
C GLN A 26 -11.72 -6.14 -19.77
N ILE A 27 -11.09 -7.29 -19.50
CA ILE A 27 -9.87 -7.37 -18.67
C ILE A 27 -8.72 -6.60 -19.32
N ILE A 28 -8.52 -6.76 -20.62
CA ILE A 28 -7.50 -6.02 -21.39
C ILE A 28 -7.85 -4.52 -21.44
N GLY A 29 -9.14 -4.20 -21.56
CA GLY A 29 -9.62 -2.82 -21.61
C GLY A 29 -9.01 -2.03 -22.78
N LYS A 30 -8.34 -0.92 -22.46
CA LYS A 30 -7.58 -0.09 -23.43
C LYS A 30 -6.06 -0.29 -23.34
N SER A 31 -5.60 -1.33 -22.66
CA SER A 31 -4.16 -1.58 -22.55
C SER A 31 -3.56 -2.00 -23.90
N GLU A 32 -2.25 -1.85 -24.05
CA GLU A 32 -1.50 -2.35 -25.22
C GLU A 32 -1.30 -3.88 -25.18
N PHE A 33 -1.85 -4.54 -24.17
CA PHE A 33 -1.70 -5.97 -23.97
C PHE A 33 -2.47 -6.77 -25.02
N LYS A 34 -1.86 -7.84 -25.48
CA LYS A 34 -2.40 -8.68 -26.54
C LYS A 34 -3.35 -9.73 -25.97
N MET A 35 -4.40 -10.03 -26.71
CA MET A 35 -5.38 -11.03 -26.28
C MET A 35 -4.77 -12.43 -26.28
N GLU A 36 -3.83 -12.65 -27.19
CA GLU A 36 -3.05 -13.87 -27.33
C GLU A 36 -2.37 -14.26 -26.00
N ASP A 37 -1.81 -13.30 -25.28
CA ASP A 37 -1.09 -13.56 -24.03
C ASP A 37 -2.03 -14.03 -22.90
N LEU A 38 -3.28 -13.53 -22.86
CA LEU A 38 -4.30 -14.03 -21.93
C LEU A 38 -4.78 -15.44 -22.30
N LEU A 39 -4.89 -15.74 -23.60
CA LEU A 39 -5.29 -17.07 -24.06
C LEU A 39 -4.25 -18.12 -23.72
N VAL A 40 -2.96 -17.79 -23.88
CA VAL A 40 -1.84 -18.66 -23.47
C VAL A 40 -1.84 -18.87 -21.95
N ALA A 41 -2.01 -17.80 -21.16
CA ALA A 41 -2.08 -17.94 -19.71
C ALA A 41 -3.27 -18.83 -19.26
N PHE A 42 -4.43 -18.71 -19.93
CA PHE A 42 -5.57 -19.56 -19.62
C PHE A 42 -5.37 -21.01 -20.07
N SER A 43 -4.74 -21.24 -21.23
CA SER A 43 -4.48 -22.59 -21.73
C SER A 43 -3.56 -23.37 -20.80
N GLU A 44 -2.53 -22.72 -20.24
CA GLU A 44 -1.64 -23.31 -19.23
C GLU A 44 -2.40 -23.72 -17.96
N GLU A 45 -3.35 -22.90 -17.49
CA GLU A 45 -4.16 -23.25 -16.30
C GLU A 45 -5.15 -24.38 -16.56
N VAL A 46 -5.68 -24.51 -17.78
CA VAL A 46 -6.51 -25.64 -18.19
C VAL A 46 -5.68 -26.92 -18.33
N GLN A 47 -4.46 -26.81 -18.85
CA GLN A 47 -3.56 -27.93 -19.08
C GLN A 47 -3.12 -28.60 -17.76
N LYS A 48 -2.85 -27.83 -16.71
CA LYS A 48 -2.38 -28.37 -15.40
C LYS A 48 -3.25 -29.50 -14.82
N PRO A 49 -4.57 -29.36 -14.64
CA PRO A 49 -5.42 -30.43 -14.12
C PRO A 49 -5.57 -31.60 -15.10
N ILE A 50 -5.60 -31.34 -16.41
CA ILE A 50 -5.64 -32.40 -17.44
C ILE A 50 -4.36 -33.25 -17.36
N ASN A 51 -3.19 -32.61 -17.28
CA ASN A 51 -1.90 -33.30 -17.17
C ASN A 51 -1.72 -34.10 -15.87
N LYS A 52 -2.49 -33.75 -14.85
CA LYS A 52 -2.43 -34.42 -13.54
C LYS A 52 -3.39 -35.60 -13.44
N ASP A 53 -4.65 -35.38 -13.82
CA ASP A 53 -5.76 -36.30 -13.54
C ASP A 53 -6.15 -37.15 -14.77
N LEU A 54 -5.78 -36.74 -15.99
CA LEU A 54 -6.17 -37.39 -17.26
C LEU A 54 -4.97 -37.89 -18.09
N ASP A 55 -4.21 -36.97 -18.69
CA ASP A 55 -3.13 -37.28 -19.63
C ASP A 55 -1.95 -36.33 -19.49
N LYS A 56 -0.80 -36.87 -19.08
CA LYS A 56 0.44 -36.11 -18.81
C LYS A 56 0.98 -35.39 -20.04
N ASP A 57 0.72 -35.92 -21.22
CA ASP A 57 1.27 -35.42 -22.48
C ASP A 57 0.29 -34.49 -23.20
N ALA A 58 -0.89 -34.18 -22.63
CA ALA A 58 -1.84 -33.27 -23.23
C ALA A 58 -1.25 -31.86 -23.43
N GLU A 59 -1.48 -31.29 -24.61
CA GLU A 59 -1.08 -29.92 -24.99
C GLU A 59 -2.33 -29.15 -25.38
N ILE A 60 -2.71 -28.17 -24.55
CA ILE A 60 -3.94 -27.41 -24.71
C ILE A 60 -3.63 -26.09 -25.40
N GLU A 61 -4.36 -25.80 -26.48
CA GLU A 61 -4.29 -24.54 -27.22
C GLU A 61 -5.67 -23.86 -27.24
N LEU A 62 -5.70 -22.57 -26.94
CA LEU A 62 -6.88 -21.74 -27.13
C LEU A 62 -6.71 -20.88 -28.40
N ARG A 63 -7.70 -20.95 -29.28
CA ARG A 63 -7.72 -20.17 -30.53
C ARG A 63 -8.91 -19.22 -30.54
N LEU A 64 -8.67 -18.00 -31.03
CA LEU A 64 -9.72 -17.05 -31.34
C LEU A 64 -10.25 -17.36 -32.75
N ASP A 65 -11.54 -17.66 -32.85
CA ASP A 65 -12.23 -17.92 -34.11
C ASP A 65 -13.39 -16.94 -34.28
N SER A 66 -13.98 -16.89 -35.48
CA SER A 66 -15.15 -16.07 -35.79
C SER A 66 -16.25 -16.91 -36.41
N VAL A 67 -17.40 -16.98 -35.73
CA VAL A 67 -18.57 -17.74 -36.20
C VAL A 67 -19.66 -16.79 -36.66
N TYR A 68 -20.17 -16.99 -37.87
CA TYR A 68 -21.28 -16.19 -38.40
C TYR A 68 -22.59 -16.53 -37.68
N ASP A 69 -23.20 -15.56 -37.04
CA ASP A 69 -24.53 -15.71 -36.45
C ASP A 69 -25.62 -15.20 -37.42
N PRO A 70 -26.51 -16.08 -37.92
CA PRO A 70 -27.59 -15.69 -38.81
C PRO A 70 -28.64 -14.75 -38.19
N ARG A 71 -28.74 -14.70 -36.85
CA ARG A 71 -29.70 -13.84 -36.12
C ARG A 71 -29.24 -12.39 -36.10
N VAL A 72 -27.95 -12.19 -35.81
CA VAL A 72 -27.30 -10.87 -35.73
C VAL A 72 -26.76 -10.42 -37.09
N LYS A 73 -26.59 -11.36 -38.04
CA LYS A 73 -26.00 -11.17 -39.37
C LYS A 73 -24.56 -10.62 -39.33
N GLU A 74 -23.82 -11.00 -38.29
CA GLU A 74 -22.43 -10.58 -38.09
C GLU A 74 -21.58 -11.78 -37.65
N ASN A 75 -20.26 -11.68 -37.87
CA ASN A 75 -19.30 -12.64 -37.37
C ASN A 75 -19.01 -12.33 -35.90
N ILE A 76 -19.31 -13.30 -35.04
CA ILE A 76 -19.11 -13.21 -33.61
C ILE A 76 -17.77 -13.87 -33.26
N PRO A 77 -16.88 -13.17 -32.54
CA PRO A 77 -15.65 -13.78 -32.02
C PRO A 77 -15.99 -14.81 -30.94
N VAL A 78 -15.44 -16.01 -31.08
CA VAL A 78 -15.57 -17.11 -30.13
C VAL A 78 -14.20 -17.68 -29.79
N ILE A 79 -14.05 -18.20 -28.58
CA ILE A 79 -12.83 -18.85 -28.13
C ILE A 79 -13.08 -20.36 -28.11
N ARG A 80 -12.26 -21.11 -28.84
CA ARG A 80 -12.31 -22.57 -28.91
C ARG A 80 -11.07 -23.17 -28.28
N MET A 81 -11.24 -24.34 -27.66
CA MET A 81 -10.19 -25.04 -26.92
C MET A 81 -9.89 -26.36 -27.62
N PHE A 82 -8.61 -26.61 -27.86
CA PHE A 82 -8.14 -27.80 -28.54
C PHE A 82 -7.10 -28.53 -27.69
N ASN A 83 -7.17 -29.85 -27.65
CA ASN A 83 -6.07 -30.71 -27.21
C ASN A 83 -5.36 -31.24 -28.45
N LYS A 84 -4.07 -30.92 -28.63
CA LYS A 84 -3.31 -31.36 -29.81
C LYS A 84 -2.92 -32.84 -29.78
N ASN A 85 -2.85 -33.42 -28.58
CA ASN A 85 -2.31 -34.76 -28.37
C ASN A 85 -3.42 -35.80 -28.14
N GLY A 86 -4.57 -35.61 -28.78
CA GLY A 86 -5.69 -36.54 -28.67
C GLY A 86 -5.43 -37.85 -29.41
N ILE A 87 -5.82 -38.97 -28.83
CA ILE A 87 -5.60 -40.32 -29.39
C ILE A 87 -6.85 -40.79 -30.12
N VAL A 88 -6.67 -41.31 -31.34
CA VAL A 88 -7.78 -41.87 -32.13
C VAL A 88 -8.07 -43.29 -31.68
N VAL A 89 -9.30 -43.52 -31.19
CA VAL A 89 -9.75 -44.83 -30.72
C VAL A 89 -10.80 -45.44 -31.67
N GLU A 90 -10.90 -46.77 -31.65
CA GLU A 90 -11.99 -47.46 -32.33
C GLU A 90 -13.34 -47.00 -31.79
N ASN A 91 -14.33 -46.88 -32.68
CA ASN A 91 -15.66 -46.37 -32.32
C ASN A 91 -16.33 -47.14 -31.17
N ASP A 92 -16.08 -48.45 -31.08
CA ASP A 92 -16.67 -49.33 -30.06
C ASP A 92 -15.92 -49.25 -28.70
N ALA A 93 -14.72 -48.66 -28.69
CA ALA A 93 -13.86 -48.51 -27.52
C ALA A 93 -13.88 -47.09 -26.93
N PHE A 94 -14.63 -46.16 -27.54
CA PHE A 94 -14.73 -44.78 -27.09
C PHE A 94 -15.60 -44.64 -25.84
N ASP A 95 -15.04 -44.00 -24.81
CA ASP A 95 -15.77 -43.61 -23.60
C ASP A 95 -16.08 -42.11 -23.65
N GLU A 96 -17.35 -41.73 -23.48
CA GLU A 96 -17.77 -40.33 -23.43
C GLU A 96 -17.08 -39.55 -22.30
N SER A 97 -16.65 -40.24 -21.23
CA SER A 97 -15.90 -39.63 -20.14
C SER A 97 -14.45 -39.27 -20.48
N GLU A 98 -13.91 -39.80 -21.59
CA GLU A 98 -12.54 -39.55 -22.07
C GLU A 98 -12.50 -38.63 -23.30
N LYS A 99 -13.60 -37.97 -23.63
CA LYS A 99 -13.76 -37.10 -24.81
C LYS A 99 -12.72 -35.97 -24.95
N ILE A 100 -11.98 -35.65 -23.88
CA ILE A 100 -10.88 -34.68 -23.87
C ILE A 100 -9.57 -35.29 -24.41
N ILE A 101 -9.40 -36.60 -24.24
CA ILE A 101 -8.16 -37.35 -24.53
C ILE A 101 -8.32 -38.17 -25.80
N SER A 102 -9.51 -38.70 -26.07
CA SER A 102 -9.75 -39.61 -27.19
C SER A 102 -10.84 -39.12 -28.13
N ILE A 103 -10.74 -39.51 -29.40
CA ILE A 103 -11.72 -39.22 -30.45
C ILE A 103 -12.07 -40.48 -31.22
N GLN A 104 -13.35 -40.63 -31.59
CA GLN A 104 -13.79 -41.74 -32.43
C GLN A 104 -13.17 -41.67 -33.83
N LEU A 105 -12.78 -42.82 -34.38
CA LEU A 105 -12.23 -42.92 -35.73
C LEU A 105 -13.16 -42.30 -36.80
N SER A 106 -14.48 -42.38 -36.63
CA SER A 106 -15.42 -41.73 -37.56
C SER A 106 -15.31 -40.20 -37.55
N ASP A 107 -15.13 -39.61 -36.37
CA ASP A 107 -15.07 -38.16 -36.19
C ASP A 107 -13.69 -37.63 -36.55
N ALA A 108 -12.62 -38.36 -36.20
CA ALA A 108 -11.26 -38.04 -36.61
C ALA A 108 -11.11 -38.03 -38.14
N ARG A 109 -11.79 -38.94 -38.86
CA ARG A 109 -11.82 -38.96 -40.33
C ARG A 109 -12.57 -37.79 -40.97
N LEU A 110 -13.41 -37.08 -40.22
CA LEU A 110 -14.01 -35.82 -40.70
C LEU A 110 -13.00 -34.68 -40.70
N ILE A 111 -12.00 -34.74 -39.82
CA ILE A 111 -10.92 -33.76 -39.69
C ILE A 111 -9.81 -34.08 -40.69
N ASP A 112 -9.30 -35.33 -40.69
CA ASP A 112 -8.33 -35.82 -41.68
C ASP A 112 -8.72 -37.23 -42.20
N PRO A 113 -9.04 -37.37 -43.49
CA PRO A 113 -9.42 -38.65 -44.10
C PRO A 113 -8.37 -39.77 -44.01
N ASN A 114 -7.10 -39.46 -43.76
CA ASN A 114 -6.00 -40.45 -43.75
C ASN A 114 -5.65 -41.00 -42.36
N ILE A 115 -6.36 -40.57 -41.31
CA ILE A 115 -6.10 -40.99 -39.93
C ILE A 115 -6.43 -42.48 -39.67
N SER A 116 -5.54 -43.14 -38.94
CA SER A 116 -5.69 -44.51 -38.43
C SER A 116 -5.91 -44.53 -36.91
N VAL A 117 -6.28 -45.70 -36.38
CA VAL A 117 -6.38 -45.92 -34.92
C VAL A 117 -4.97 -45.78 -34.31
N ASP A 118 -4.90 -45.23 -33.11
CA ASP A 118 -3.67 -44.88 -32.36
C ASP A 118 -2.88 -43.67 -32.91
N ASP A 119 -3.35 -43.01 -33.96
CA ASP A 119 -2.77 -41.74 -34.42
C ASP A 119 -3.15 -40.58 -33.48
N ILE A 120 -2.33 -39.53 -33.51
CA ILE A 120 -2.55 -38.29 -32.75
C ILE A 120 -3.34 -37.29 -33.61
N CYS A 121 -4.39 -36.70 -33.04
CA CYS A 121 -5.24 -35.70 -33.70
C CYS A 121 -5.59 -34.55 -32.75
N GLU A 122 -5.88 -33.37 -33.32
CA GLU A 122 -6.47 -32.27 -32.57
C GLU A 122 -7.92 -32.59 -32.20
N ILE A 123 -8.26 -32.46 -30.91
CA ILE A 123 -9.60 -32.68 -30.36
C ILE A 123 -10.14 -31.35 -29.82
N GLU A 124 -11.31 -30.93 -30.30
CA GLU A 124 -12.05 -29.80 -29.74
C GLU A 124 -12.87 -30.25 -28.52
N PHE A 125 -12.73 -29.53 -27.40
CA PHE A 125 -13.50 -29.79 -26.19
C PHE A 125 -13.97 -28.48 -25.56
N THR A 126 -14.97 -28.55 -24.67
CA THR A 126 -15.44 -27.38 -23.91
C THR A 126 -15.13 -27.52 -22.43
N ILE A 127 -15.21 -26.39 -21.70
CA ILE A 127 -15.05 -26.39 -20.24
C ILE A 127 -16.06 -27.34 -19.57
N ASP A 128 -17.24 -27.54 -20.16
CA ASP A 128 -18.27 -28.42 -19.62
C ASP A 128 -17.86 -29.89 -19.60
N ASP A 129 -17.02 -30.30 -20.54
CA ASP A 129 -16.48 -31.67 -20.62
C ASP A 129 -15.51 -31.98 -19.44
N LEU A 130 -15.03 -30.95 -18.71
CA LEU A 130 -14.20 -31.13 -17.52
C LEU A 130 -15.03 -31.53 -16.28
N THR A 131 -14.47 -32.38 -15.42
CA THR A 131 -15.04 -32.69 -14.10
C THR A 131 -15.07 -31.45 -13.19
N ASP A 132 -16.03 -31.36 -12.27
CA ASP A 132 -16.20 -30.20 -11.37
C ASP A 132 -14.95 -29.87 -10.52
N LYS A 133 -14.20 -30.90 -10.12
CA LYS A 133 -12.91 -30.76 -9.44
C LYS A 133 -11.86 -30.07 -10.34
N MET A 134 -11.80 -30.46 -11.61
CA MET A 134 -10.90 -29.84 -12.59
C MET A 134 -11.34 -28.41 -12.87
N LYS A 135 -12.64 -28.17 -13.13
CA LYS A 135 -13.21 -26.82 -13.29
C LYS A 135 -12.80 -25.90 -12.15
N SER A 136 -12.99 -26.34 -10.90
CA SER A 136 -12.61 -25.55 -9.71
C SER A 136 -11.10 -25.25 -9.66
N THR A 137 -10.27 -26.21 -10.04
CA THR A 137 -8.80 -26.03 -10.09
C THR A 137 -8.40 -25.03 -11.17
N VAL A 138 -8.98 -25.14 -12.37
CA VAL A 138 -8.76 -24.19 -13.47
C VAL A 138 -9.21 -22.79 -13.07
N PHE A 139 -10.39 -22.62 -12.48
CA PHE A 139 -10.88 -21.30 -12.09
C PHE A 139 -10.02 -20.63 -11.01
N ASN A 140 -9.55 -21.40 -10.03
CA ASN A 140 -8.64 -20.88 -9.00
C ASN A 140 -7.28 -20.51 -9.60
N GLY A 141 -6.71 -21.38 -10.45
CA GLY A 141 -5.47 -21.11 -11.19
C GLY A 141 -5.60 -19.88 -12.08
N TRP A 142 -6.69 -19.77 -12.83
CA TRP A 142 -7.00 -18.62 -13.67
C TRP A 142 -7.17 -17.33 -12.86
N LYS A 143 -7.82 -17.38 -11.69
CA LYS A 143 -7.92 -16.20 -10.79
C LYS A 143 -6.53 -15.69 -10.40
N GLN A 144 -5.57 -16.60 -10.20
CA GLN A 144 -4.18 -16.25 -9.90
C GLN A 144 -3.42 -15.76 -11.14
N ALA A 145 -3.49 -16.49 -12.26
CA ALA A 145 -2.84 -16.14 -13.52
C ALA A 145 -3.31 -14.76 -14.03
N ARG A 146 -4.62 -14.49 -13.97
CA ARG A 146 -5.20 -13.18 -14.31
C ARG A 146 -4.62 -12.06 -13.45
N LYS A 147 -4.44 -12.28 -12.15
CA LYS A 147 -3.81 -11.28 -11.26
C LYS A 147 -2.37 -11.00 -11.68
N GLU A 148 -1.61 -12.03 -12.05
CA GLU A 148 -0.24 -11.88 -12.52
C GLU A 148 -0.16 -11.13 -13.86
N VAL A 149 -1.06 -11.43 -14.79
CA VAL A 149 -1.12 -10.69 -16.07
C VAL A 149 -1.48 -9.22 -15.85
N LEU A 150 -2.51 -8.93 -15.04
CA LEU A 150 -2.87 -7.53 -14.70
C LEU A 150 -1.71 -6.78 -14.04
N LYS A 151 -0.92 -7.48 -13.24
CA LYS A 151 0.30 -6.95 -12.62
C LYS A 151 1.35 -6.59 -13.67
N GLN A 152 1.60 -7.45 -14.66
CA GLN A 152 2.52 -7.13 -15.76
C GLN A 152 2.02 -5.93 -16.58
N ILE A 153 0.73 -5.89 -16.93
CA ILE A 153 0.12 -4.75 -17.63
C ILE A 153 0.33 -3.44 -16.87
N THR A 154 0.15 -3.48 -15.54
CA THR A 154 0.34 -2.31 -14.68
C THR A 154 1.81 -1.88 -14.64
N ILE A 155 2.75 -2.84 -14.55
CA ILE A 155 4.19 -2.55 -14.55
C ILE A 155 4.59 -1.86 -15.85
N GLU A 156 4.23 -2.42 -17.01
CA GLU A 156 4.55 -1.84 -18.31
C GLU A 156 3.99 -0.41 -18.45
N LYS A 157 2.74 -0.20 -18.01
CA LYS A 157 2.08 1.11 -18.07
C LYS A 157 2.76 2.19 -17.22
N TYR A 158 3.35 1.82 -16.08
CA TYR A 158 3.87 2.77 -15.09
C TYR A 158 5.40 2.82 -14.98
N LYS A 159 6.12 1.91 -15.65
CA LYS A 159 7.59 1.86 -15.66
C LYS A 159 8.23 3.19 -16.07
N ASP A 160 7.68 3.84 -17.09
CA ASP A 160 8.20 5.13 -17.60
C ASP A 160 7.65 6.34 -16.83
N LYS A 161 6.75 6.11 -15.88
CA LYS A 161 6.07 7.13 -15.07
C LYS A 161 6.61 7.22 -13.64
N ILE A 162 7.67 6.48 -13.33
CA ILE A 162 8.39 6.61 -12.06
C ILE A 162 8.88 8.06 -11.93
N ASN A 163 8.85 8.59 -10.72
CA ASN A 163 9.18 9.98 -10.36
C ASN A 163 8.22 11.05 -10.88
N GLN A 164 7.09 10.67 -11.48
CA GLN A 164 6.05 11.63 -11.88
C GLN A 164 5.00 11.82 -10.78
N LYS A 165 4.37 12.98 -10.82
CA LYS A 165 3.31 13.39 -9.89
C LYS A 165 1.95 12.90 -10.37
N PHE A 166 1.19 12.31 -9.47
CA PHE A 166 -0.18 11.85 -9.69
C PHE A 166 -1.09 12.34 -8.59
N ILE A 167 -2.38 12.46 -8.92
CA ILE A 167 -3.44 12.66 -7.95
C ILE A 167 -4.03 11.29 -7.65
N ALA A 168 -4.08 10.93 -6.38
CA ALA A 168 -4.64 9.65 -5.94
C ALA A 168 -5.71 9.88 -4.88
N LYS A 169 -6.77 9.07 -4.95
CA LYS A 169 -7.83 9.03 -3.96
C LYS A 169 -7.42 8.10 -2.82
N ILE A 170 -7.66 8.50 -1.58
CA ILE A 170 -7.38 7.68 -0.41
C ILE A 170 -8.50 6.66 -0.23
N LEU A 171 -8.16 5.37 -0.30
CA LEU A 171 -9.10 4.28 -0.10
C LEU A 171 -9.15 3.83 1.35
N LYS A 172 -8.03 3.39 1.91
CA LYS A 172 -8.01 2.84 3.26
C LYS A 172 -6.73 3.22 3.96
N ARG A 173 -6.83 3.44 5.27
CA ARG A 173 -5.69 3.56 6.16
C ARG A 173 -5.48 2.22 6.85
N ASN A 174 -4.28 1.68 6.74
CA ASN A 174 -3.90 0.43 7.38
C ASN A 174 -3.48 0.68 8.84
N ASN A 175 -3.55 -0.35 9.68
CA ASN A 175 -3.21 -0.27 11.11
C ASN A 175 -1.76 0.17 11.37
N ASN A 176 -0.84 -0.15 10.46
CA ASN A 176 0.57 0.25 10.51
C ASN A 176 0.81 1.73 10.14
N GLY A 177 -0.24 2.47 9.75
CA GLY A 177 -0.14 3.87 9.32
C GLY A 177 0.19 4.07 7.84
N SER A 178 0.25 3.00 7.04
CA SER A 178 0.30 3.08 5.58
C SER A 178 -1.09 3.33 4.99
N TYR A 179 -1.14 3.74 3.73
CA TYR A 179 -2.38 4.04 3.03
C TYR A 179 -2.45 3.27 1.72
N ASN A 180 -3.63 2.75 1.41
CA ASN A 180 -3.96 2.25 0.09
C ASN A 180 -4.68 3.36 -0.67
N LEU A 181 -4.20 3.64 -1.87
CA LEU A 181 -4.65 4.73 -2.72
C LEU A 181 -5.14 4.18 -4.06
N GLU A 182 -5.95 4.96 -4.77
CA GLU A 182 -6.44 4.66 -6.11
C GLU A 182 -6.10 5.81 -7.05
N LEU A 183 -5.54 5.49 -8.21
CA LEU A 183 -5.35 6.45 -9.30
C LEU A 183 -6.65 6.62 -10.11
N GLU A 184 -6.69 7.63 -10.98
CA GLU A 184 -7.85 7.93 -11.83
C GLU A 184 -8.28 6.73 -12.71
N ASP A 185 -7.32 5.90 -13.11
CA ASP A 185 -7.54 4.70 -13.92
C ASP A 185 -7.90 3.45 -13.11
N LYS A 186 -8.21 3.62 -11.81
CA LYS A 186 -8.52 2.55 -10.84
C LYS A 186 -7.35 1.65 -10.47
N THR A 187 -6.12 2.05 -10.80
CA THR A 187 -4.93 1.31 -10.35
C THR A 187 -4.68 1.57 -8.87
N THR A 188 -4.48 0.51 -8.10
CA THR A 188 -4.17 0.60 -6.67
C THR A 188 -2.70 0.95 -6.45
N VAL A 189 -2.44 1.86 -5.52
CA VAL A 189 -1.11 2.33 -5.16
C VAL A 189 -0.92 2.23 -3.66
N PHE A 190 0.23 1.73 -3.22
CA PHE A 190 0.60 1.67 -1.83
C PHE A 190 1.42 2.88 -1.42
N LEU A 191 1.04 3.52 -0.32
CA LEU A 191 1.78 4.62 0.31
C LEU A 191 2.31 4.16 1.69
N PRO A 192 3.61 3.86 1.81
CA PRO A 192 4.22 3.43 3.06
C PRO A 192 4.15 4.49 4.16
N ALA A 193 4.06 4.06 5.41
CA ALA A 193 3.89 4.92 6.58
C ALA A 193 5.05 5.92 6.79
N ASP A 194 6.27 5.54 6.45
CA ASP A 194 7.47 6.37 6.54
C ASP A 194 7.56 7.43 5.43
N LYS A 195 6.82 7.22 4.33
CA LYS A 195 6.72 8.12 3.16
C LYS A 195 5.47 9.00 3.17
N VAL A 196 4.72 8.96 4.27
CA VAL A 196 3.57 9.83 4.54
C VAL A 196 4.02 11.13 5.20
N ASN A 197 3.59 12.25 4.63
CA ASN A 197 3.68 13.54 5.30
C ASN A 197 2.61 13.62 6.40
N GLN A 198 3.06 13.55 7.65
CA GLN A 198 2.21 13.57 8.85
C GLN A 198 1.41 14.87 9.06
N GLN A 199 1.73 15.94 8.33
CA GLN A 199 0.99 17.21 8.41
C GLN A 199 -0.18 17.28 7.42
N LEU A 200 -0.26 16.36 6.46
CA LEU A 200 -1.37 16.29 5.53
C LEU A 200 -2.61 15.70 6.22
N ASN A 201 -3.77 16.27 5.92
CA ASN A 201 -5.03 15.65 6.31
C ASN A 201 -5.37 14.57 5.28
N LEU A 202 -5.26 13.31 5.67
CA LEU A 202 -5.41 12.14 4.82
C LEU A 202 -6.67 11.36 5.22
N ASP A 203 -7.82 11.98 4.99
CA ASP A 203 -9.13 11.40 5.28
C ASP A 203 -9.56 10.43 4.18
N TYR A 204 -10.39 9.45 4.55
CA TYR A 204 -10.99 8.52 3.60
C TYR A 204 -11.71 9.27 2.47
N GLY A 205 -11.47 8.86 1.22
CA GLY A 205 -12.08 9.44 0.04
C GLY A 205 -11.53 10.80 -0.41
N SER A 206 -10.61 11.40 0.36
CA SER A 206 -9.91 12.63 -0.06
C SER A 206 -8.90 12.36 -1.17
N TYR A 207 -8.50 13.40 -1.88
CA TYR A 207 -7.48 13.33 -2.93
C TYR A 207 -6.16 13.91 -2.43
N VAL A 208 -5.05 13.23 -2.74
CA VAL A 208 -3.71 13.65 -2.36
C VAL A 208 -2.77 13.59 -3.56
N ASN A 209 -1.86 14.56 -3.64
CA ASN A 209 -0.77 14.54 -4.60
C ASN A 209 0.31 13.56 -4.11
N ILE A 210 0.67 12.62 -4.95
CA ILE A 210 1.71 11.62 -4.68
C ILE A 210 2.72 11.60 -5.82
N TYR A 211 3.92 11.11 -5.52
CA TYR A 211 4.92 10.76 -6.51
C TYR A 211 5.08 9.25 -6.53
N LEU A 212 5.09 8.64 -7.72
CA LEU A 212 5.47 7.23 -7.85
C LEU A 212 6.97 7.12 -7.64
N GLU A 213 7.41 6.34 -6.66
CA GLU A 213 8.82 6.23 -6.31
C GLU A 213 9.43 4.92 -6.80
N ASN A 214 8.67 3.82 -6.67
CA ASN A 214 9.16 2.50 -7.04
C ASN A 214 8.03 1.58 -7.49
N ILE A 215 8.40 0.50 -8.18
CA ILE A 215 7.51 -0.59 -8.59
C ILE A 215 8.06 -1.87 -7.95
N ASN A 216 7.38 -2.34 -6.90
CA ASN A 216 7.74 -3.57 -6.20
C ASN A 216 6.98 -4.77 -6.75
N GLN A 217 7.65 -5.54 -7.62
CA GLN A 217 7.09 -6.74 -8.25
C GLN A 217 6.79 -7.87 -7.27
N GLU A 218 7.36 -7.89 -6.07
CA GLU A 218 7.11 -8.97 -5.09
C GLU A 218 5.90 -8.68 -4.21
N SER A 219 5.42 -7.43 -4.20
CA SER A 219 4.30 -7.02 -3.38
C SER A 219 3.01 -7.72 -3.81
N LYS A 220 2.31 -8.30 -2.83
CA LYS A 220 1.01 -8.96 -2.99
C LYS A 220 -0.15 -7.98 -3.05
N LEU A 221 -0.02 -6.84 -2.36
CA LEU A 221 -1.13 -5.89 -2.16
C LEU A 221 -1.20 -4.86 -3.29
N SER A 222 -0.13 -4.11 -3.49
CA SER A 222 0.01 -3.19 -4.62
C SER A 222 1.47 -3.11 -5.02
N ILE A 223 1.68 -3.13 -6.33
CA ILE A 223 2.98 -3.15 -6.97
C ILE A 223 3.55 -1.73 -7.01
N LEU A 224 2.68 -0.72 -7.10
CA LEU A 224 3.08 0.67 -7.20
C LEU A 224 3.30 1.23 -5.80
N GLU A 225 4.50 1.73 -5.54
CA GLU A 225 4.85 2.39 -4.30
C GLU A 225 4.97 3.89 -4.52
N ALA A 226 4.28 4.65 -3.70
CA ALA A 226 4.24 6.10 -3.79
C ALA A 226 4.80 6.78 -2.54
N THR A 227 5.07 8.06 -2.69
CA THR A 227 5.53 8.93 -1.61
C THR A 227 4.85 10.29 -1.68
N THR A 228 4.55 10.86 -0.52
CA THR A 228 4.08 12.25 -0.39
C THR A 228 5.20 13.21 0.02
N ILE A 229 6.40 12.68 0.27
CA ILE A 229 7.56 13.42 0.79
C ILE A 229 8.71 13.50 -0.22
N SER A 230 8.43 13.31 -1.52
CA SER A 230 9.45 13.34 -2.57
C SER A 230 10.18 14.69 -2.60
N PRO A 231 11.53 14.70 -2.73
CA PRO A 231 12.26 15.95 -2.97
C PRO A 231 11.93 16.57 -4.34
N LEU A 232 11.40 15.80 -5.29
CA LEU A 232 11.00 16.28 -6.62
C LEU A 232 9.96 17.38 -6.57
N GLU A 233 9.07 17.35 -5.57
CA GLU A 233 8.10 18.42 -5.34
C GLU A 233 8.79 19.78 -5.11
N ILE A 234 9.95 19.77 -4.45
CA ILE A 234 10.71 21.00 -4.19
C ILE A 234 11.38 21.50 -5.47
N TYR A 235 11.92 20.60 -6.29
CA TYR A 235 12.47 20.98 -7.60
C TYR A 235 11.39 21.58 -8.50
N GLU A 236 10.22 20.95 -8.60
CA GLU A 236 9.09 21.44 -9.39
C GLU A 236 8.62 22.82 -8.89
N LEU A 237 8.44 22.98 -7.57
CA LEU A 237 8.03 24.25 -6.98
C LEU A 237 9.05 25.37 -7.20
N LEU A 238 10.34 25.11 -7.00
CA LEU A 238 11.39 26.11 -7.23
C LEU A 238 11.48 26.49 -8.71
N ASN A 239 11.39 25.52 -9.60
CA ASN A 239 11.42 25.75 -11.04
C ASN A 239 10.21 26.57 -11.51
N ASN A 240 9.03 26.32 -10.95
CA ASN A 240 7.82 27.06 -11.33
C ASN A 240 7.76 28.47 -10.73
N GLU A 241 8.26 28.67 -9.50
CA GLU A 241 8.14 29.97 -8.80
C GLU A 241 9.30 30.93 -9.10
N ILE A 242 10.48 30.40 -9.46
CA ILE A 242 11.72 31.19 -9.56
C ILE A 242 12.24 31.18 -11.00
N PRO A 243 12.06 32.27 -11.76
CA PRO A 243 12.50 32.35 -13.16
C PRO A 243 13.99 32.11 -13.36
N GLU A 244 14.83 32.51 -12.40
CA GLU A 244 16.27 32.32 -12.46
C GLU A 244 16.68 30.83 -12.38
N VAL A 245 15.88 30.00 -11.69
CA VAL A 245 16.05 28.54 -11.68
C VAL A 245 15.52 27.95 -12.98
N ALA A 246 14.35 28.38 -13.44
CA ALA A 246 13.74 27.93 -14.70
C ALA A 246 14.62 28.18 -15.93
N ASN A 247 15.31 29.33 -15.95
CA ASN A 247 16.21 29.73 -17.02
C ASN A 247 17.62 29.10 -16.88
N GLY A 248 17.87 28.30 -15.84
CA GLY A 248 19.17 27.67 -15.59
C GLY A 248 20.28 28.65 -15.20
N LEU A 249 19.95 29.84 -14.68
CA LEU A 249 20.96 30.79 -14.17
C LEU A 249 21.41 30.42 -12.75
N ILE A 250 20.53 29.78 -11.98
CA ILE A 250 20.81 29.20 -10.66
C ILE A 250 20.57 27.70 -10.73
N GLU A 251 21.58 26.94 -10.32
CA GLU A 251 21.52 25.49 -10.21
C GLU A 251 21.07 25.08 -8.81
N ILE A 252 20.15 24.11 -8.74
CA ILE A 252 19.84 23.41 -7.50
C ILE A 252 20.79 22.21 -7.40
N VAL A 253 21.77 22.30 -6.50
CA VAL A 253 22.82 21.29 -6.36
C VAL A 253 22.32 20.05 -5.62
N ASN A 254 21.61 20.24 -4.51
CA ASN A 254 21.07 19.15 -3.70
C ASN A 254 19.82 19.60 -2.95
N VAL A 255 18.88 18.68 -2.79
CA VAL A 255 17.68 18.84 -1.96
C VAL A 255 17.59 17.67 -1.01
N LYS A 256 17.47 17.97 0.30
CA LYS A 256 17.18 16.98 1.33
C LYS A 256 15.96 17.41 2.13
N ARG A 257 14.97 16.53 2.17
CA ARG A 257 13.63 16.80 2.69
C ARG A 257 13.28 15.84 3.81
N ARG A 258 12.74 16.39 4.90
CA ARG A 258 11.92 15.69 5.89
C ARG A 258 10.52 16.28 5.77
N GLY A 259 9.67 15.63 4.98
CA GLY A 259 8.36 16.17 4.59
C GLY A 259 7.50 16.57 5.79
N GLY A 260 6.83 17.72 5.68
CA GLY A 260 6.01 18.28 6.77
C GLY A 260 6.79 18.84 7.96
N LEU A 261 8.12 18.78 7.94
CA LEU A 261 8.97 19.29 9.02
C LEU A 261 9.95 20.33 8.49
N ARG A 262 10.92 19.90 7.67
CA ARG A 262 12.01 20.75 7.22
C ARG A 262 12.67 20.23 5.94
N THR A 263 12.98 21.14 5.03
CA THR A 263 13.74 20.88 3.81
C THR A 263 14.93 21.83 3.72
N LYS A 264 16.08 21.28 3.33
CA LYS A 264 17.28 22.02 2.99
C LYS A 264 17.55 21.89 1.50
N VAL A 265 17.79 23.02 0.86
CA VAL A 265 18.10 23.12 -0.57
C VAL A 265 19.42 23.85 -0.70
N SER A 266 20.42 23.26 -1.35
CA SER A 266 21.65 23.95 -1.69
C SER A 266 21.65 24.40 -3.14
N VAL A 267 22.04 25.65 -3.37
CA VAL A 267 22.02 26.29 -4.68
C VAL A 267 23.36 26.95 -5.00
N ARG A 268 23.67 27.08 -6.29
CA ARG A 268 24.84 27.81 -6.80
C ARG A 268 24.45 28.66 -7.99
N ALA A 269 25.02 29.85 -8.12
CA ALA A 269 24.94 30.62 -9.35
C ALA A 269 25.78 29.95 -10.45
N LEU A 270 25.22 29.81 -11.65
CA LEU A 270 25.95 29.36 -12.86
C LEU A 270 26.47 30.53 -13.70
N SER A 271 25.82 31.68 -13.60
CA SER A 271 26.15 32.88 -14.36
C SER A 271 26.69 33.97 -13.45
N ASP A 272 27.78 34.62 -13.88
CA ASP A 272 28.37 35.80 -13.23
C ASP A 272 27.40 37.00 -13.17
N SER A 273 26.30 36.96 -13.95
CA SER A 273 25.24 37.97 -13.89
C SER A 273 24.48 37.95 -12.56
N ILE A 274 24.51 36.83 -11.83
CA ILE A 274 23.86 36.69 -10.52
C ILE A 274 24.88 37.00 -9.44
N GLN A 275 24.76 38.18 -8.85
CA GLN A 275 25.64 38.60 -7.74
C GLN A 275 25.26 37.93 -6.40
N ASN A 276 23.99 37.55 -6.23
CA ASN A 276 23.49 36.92 -5.01
C ASN A 276 22.35 35.93 -5.30
N GLU A 277 22.71 34.65 -5.40
CA GLU A 277 21.79 33.53 -5.63
C GLU A 277 20.71 33.41 -4.55
N LEU A 278 21.05 33.70 -3.28
CA LEU A 278 20.07 33.67 -2.19
C LEU A 278 19.06 34.81 -2.33
N GLY A 279 19.52 36.01 -2.71
CA GLY A 279 18.67 37.18 -2.92
C GLY A 279 17.64 36.96 -4.03
N SER A 280 18.06 36.36 -5.15
CA SER A 280 17.18 36.02 -6.27
C SER A 280 16.09 35.02 -5.89
N ILE A 281 16.42 34.02 -5.07
CA ILE A 281 15.45 33.01 -4.63
C ILE A 281 14.50 33.54 -3.56
N ILE A 282 15.00 34.33 -2.61
CA ILE A 282 14.19 34.88 -1.51
C ILE A 282 13.18 35.90 -2.05
N GLY A 283 13.58 36.73 -3.01
CA GLY A 283 12.75 37.79 -3.56
C GLY A 283 12.60 38.99 -2.63
N GLN A 284 11.89 40.02 -3.10
CA GLN A 284 11.66 41.23 -2.31
C GLN A 284 10.87 40.89 -1.04
N HIS A 285 11.37 41.30 0.13
CA HIS A 285 10.74 41.00 1.42
C HIS A 285 10.42 39.51 1.67
N SER A 286 11.23 38.60 1.10
CA SER A 286 11.02 37.15 1.21
C SER A 286 9.70 36.66 0.62
N SER A 287 9.09 37.38 -0.33
CA SER A 287 7.80 37.01 -0.92
C SER A 287 7.84 35.63 -1.56
N ARG A 288 8.75 35.39 -2.52
CA ARG A 288 8.87 34.13 -3.26
C ARG A 288 9.06 32.92 -2.35
N ILE A 289 9.96 33.02 -1.37
CA ILE A 289 10.21 31.90 -0.46
C ILE A 289 9.04 31.67 0.50
N ASN A 290 8.30 32.71 0.87
CA ASN A 290 7.09 32.57 1.68
C ASN A 290 5.95 31.96 0.86
N ASP A 291 5.84 32.26 -0.43
CA ASP A 291 4.85 31.65 -1.32
C ASP A 291 5.10 30.14 -1.47
N ILE A 292 6.38 29.74 -1.63
CA ILE A 292 6.77 28.32 -1.61
C ILE A 292 6.46 27.67 -0.24
N LYS A 293 6.77 28.34 0.88
CA LYS A 293 6.42 27.85 2.23
C LYS A 293 4.93 27.68 2.42
N ASN A 294 4.10 28.55 1.85
CA ASN A 294 2.65 28.45 1.97
C ASN A 294 2.10 27.27 1.16
N LYS A 295 2.72 26.95 0.02
CA LYS A 295 2.39 25.75 -0.78
C LYS A 295 2.77 24.45 -0.06
N LEU A 296 3.84 24.46 0.74
CA LEU A 296 4.28 23.33 1.53
C LEU A 296 3.58 23.32 2.90
N ILE A 297 2.67 22.38 3.13
CA ILE A 297 1.85 22.34 4.35
C ILE A 297 2.71 22.20 5.61
N LYS A 298 2.86 23.33 6.34
CA LYS A 298 3.61 23.46 7.61
C LYS A 298 5.07 23.00 7.57
N GLU A 299 5.68 23.00 6.38
CA GLU A 299 7.09 22.60 6.21
C GLU A 299 8.01 23.82 6.19
N LYS A 300 9.12 23.79 6.92
CA LYS A 300 10.14 24.85 6.85
C LYS A 300 11.13 24.58 5.71
N ILE A 301 11.36 25.54 4.84
CA ILE A 301 12.40 25.46 3.81
C ILE A 301 13.56 26.41 4.13
N ASP A 302 14.78 25.87 4.05
CA ASP A 302 16.03 26.64 4.10
C ASP A 302 16.74 26.55 2.74
N ILE A 303 17.07 27.72 2.18
CA ILE A 303 17.89 27.83 0.98
C ILE A 303 19.32 28.16 1.42
N ILE A 304 20.27 27.38 0.96
CA ILE A 304 21.65 27.36 1.43
C ILE A 304 22.57 27.61 0.24
N LYS A 305 23.57 28.47 0.42
CA LYS A 305 24.62 28.66 -0.57
C LYS A 305 25.53 27.44 -0.60
N TYR A 306 25.63 26.81 -1.76
CA TYR A 306 26.63 25.77 -2.01
C TYR A 306 28.03 26.40 -2.05
N SER A 307 29.01 25.71 -1.50
CA SER A 307 30.43 26.05 -1.64
C SER A 307 31.20 24.79 -1.97
N ASP A 308 32.21 24.92 -2.84
CA ASP A 308 33.16 23.84 -3.12
C ASP A 308 34.10 23.57 -1.94
N ILE A 309 34.20 24.52 -1.00
CA ILE A 309 34.97 24.39 0.23
C ILE A 309 34.10 23.68 1.28
N PRO A 310 34.46 22.45 1.71
CA PRO A 310 33.64 21.64 2.62
C PRO A 310 33.28 22.34 3.92
N GLU A 311 34.23 23.04 4.53
CA GLU A 311 34.07 23.75 5.80
C GLU A 311 33.02 24.87 5.67
N GLU A 312 33.09 25.64 4.58
CA GLU A 312 32.13 26.70 4.29
C GLU A 312 30.75 26.10 3.96
N TYR A 313 30.70 25.00 3.20
CA TYR A 313 29.45 24.35 2.87
C TYR A 313 28.75 23.77 4.09
N VAL A 314 29.49 23.16 5.03
CA VAL A 314 28.97 22.69 6.33
C VAL A 314 28.45 23.86 7.16
N LYS A 315 29.21 24.96 7.24
CA LYS A 315 28.79 26.19 7.93
C LYS A 315 27.48 26.73 7.35
N ASN A 316 27.36 26.79 6.04
CA ASN A 316 26.14 27.22 5.35
C ASN A 316 24.98 26.24 5.57
N ALA A 317 25.23 24.93 5.54
CA ALA A 317 24.20 23.89 5.67
C ALA A 317 23.53 23.86 7.05
N LEU A 318 24.25 24.27 8.10
CA LEU A 318 23.73 24.36 9.47
C LEU A 318 22.86 25.59 9.72
N ALA A 319 22.72 26.51 8.75
CA ALA A 319 21.81 27.64 8.82
C ALA A 319 20.40 27.18 9.24
N PRO A 320 19.71 27.89 10.14
CA PRO A 320 19.97 29.26 10.64
C PRO A 320 20.94 29.35 11.82
N ALA A 321 21.50 28.24 12.30
CA ALA A 321 22.43 28.29 13.42
C ALA A 321 23.73 29.00 13.02
N LYS A 322 24.22 29.88 13.88
CA LYS A 322 25.51 30.54 13.69
C LYS A 322 26.62 29.57 14.10
N ILE A 323 27.49 29.23 13.16
CA ILE A 323 28.67 28.40 13.39
C ILE A 323 29.89 29.31 13.38
N LEU A 324 30.72 29.20 14.42
CA LEU A 324 31.97 29.95 14.54
C LEU A 324 32.96 29.40 13.51
N ASP A 325 33.24 28.10 13.62
CA ASP A 325 34.26 27.43 12.83
C ASP A 325 33.89 25.97 12.56
N VAL A 326 34.50 25.38 11.54
CA VAL A 326 34.33 23.96 11.17
C VAL A 326 35.70 23.33 11.02
N ILE A 327 36.00 22.35 11.87
CA ILE A 327 37.28 21.65 11.88
C ILE A 327 37.08 20.23 11.38
N LYS A 328 37.92 19.80 10.46
CA LYS A 328 37.98 18.41 10.02
C LYS A 328 38.93 17.62 10.92
N GLU A 329 38.44 16.52 11.48
CA GLU A 329 39.24 15.57 12.25
C GLU A 329 38.92 14.14 11.78
N GLY A 330 39.90 13.50 11.14
CA GLY A 330 39.70 12.23 10.45
C GLY A 330 38.62 12.32 9.37
N ASP A 331 37.58 11.48 9.50
CA ASP A 331 36.44 11.41 8.58
C ASP A 331 35.24 12.29 9.02
N LYS A 332 35.38 13.04 10.12
CA LYS A 332 34.30 13.86 10.68
C LYS A 332 34.61 15.34 10.56
N TYR A 333 33.56 16.13 10.42
CA TYR A 333 33.58 17.59 10.49
C TYR A 333 32.92 18.03 11.79
N PHE A 334 33.70 18.65 12.67
CA PHE A 334 33.23 19.24 13.91
C PHE A 334 32.84 20.69 13.67
N ALA A 335 31.54 20.96 13.72
CA ALA A 335 31.00 22.31 13.62
C ALA A 335 30.87 22.92 15.02
N ILE A 336 31.61 24.00 15.26
CA ILE A 336 31.68 24.67 16.55
C ILE A 336 30.64 25.78 16.59
N ALA A 337 29.62 25.60 17.41
CA ALA A 337 28.58 26.60 17.65
C ALA A 337 28.83 27.33 18.98
N PRO A 338 28.43 28.60 19.10
CA PRO A 338 28.29 29.23 20.41
C PRO A 338 27.33 28.42 21.29
N ASP A 339 27.54 28.41 22.61
CA ASP A 339 26.72 27.61 23.54
C ASP A 339 25.21 27.92 23.39
N ASP A 340 24.86 29.19 23.16
CA ASP A 340 23.47 29.64 22.94
C ASP A 340 22.83 29.08 21.66
N PHE A 341 23.63 28.79 20.63
CA PHE A 341 23.16 28.30 19.34
C PHE A 341 23.31 26.78 19.18
N LEU A 342 23.92 26.07 20.14
CA LEU A 342 24.13 24.62 20.08
C LEU A 342 22.82 23.86 19.82
N THR A 343 21.78 24.18 20.60
CA THR A 343 20.46 23.54 20.47
C THR A 343 19.82 23.80 19.10
N VAL A 344 20.02 25.01 18.55
CA VAL A 344 19.50 25.38 17.23
C VAL A 344 20.26 24.65 16.12
N ALA A 345 21.58 24.52 16.26
CA ALA A 345 22.46 23.82 15.33
C ALA A 345 22.13 22.33 15.25
N ILE A 346 21.88 21.68 16.40
CA ILE A 346 21.42 20.29 16.47
C ILE A 346 19.99 20.16 15.91
N GLY A 347 19.10 21.04 16.37
CA GLY A 347 17.68 21.02 16.04
C GLY A 347 16.90 19.94 16.78
N LYS A 348 15.57 20.00 16.68
CA LYS A 348 14.66 19.02 17.33
C LYS A 348 14.99 17.61 16.83
N LYS A 349 15.28 16.67 17.73
CA LYS A 349 15.70 15.28 17.42
C LYS A 349 16.91 15.19 16.47
N GLY A 350 17.77 16.21 16.42
CA GLY A 350 18.93 16.20 15.51
C GLY A 350 18.59 16.42 14.03
N ILE A 351 17.36 16.82 13.69
CA ILE A 351 16.90 16.95 12.29
C ILE A 351 17.76 17.94 11.49
N ASN A 352 18.22 19.03 12.11
CA ASN A 352 18.99 20.05 11.39
C ASN A 352 20.37 19.51 11.00
N THR A 353 21.07 18.86 11.94
CA THR A 353 22.36 18.20 11.68
C THR A 353 22.22 17.02 10.73
N ASP A 354 21.18 16.19 10.85
CA ASP A 354 20.91 15.07 9.93
C ASP A 354 20.68 15.58 8.49
N LEU A 355 19.86 16.62 8.32
CA LEU A 355 19.64 17.23 7.02
C LEU A 355 20.90 17.87 6.45
N ALA A 356 21.69 18.58 7.27
CA ALA A 356 22.95 19.17 6.84
C ALA A 356 23.99 18.10 6.43
N SER A 357 24.09 17.02 7.20
CA SER A 357 24.96 15.87 6.92
C SER A 357 24.56 15.20 5.59
N LYS A 358 23.27 14.95 5.39
CA LYS A 358 22.75 14.40 4.12
C LYS A 358 22.90 15.34 2.94
N LEU A 359 22.78 16.65 3.15
CA LEU A 359 22.87 17.66 2.09
C LEU A 359 24.30 17.77 1.57
N THR A 360 25.27 17.79 2.50
CA THR A 360 26.70 17.89 2.19
C THR A 360 27.32 16.55 1.82
N GLY A 361 26.73 15.43 2.25
CA GLY A 361 27.32 14.10 2.14
C GLY A 361 28.45 13.85 3.17
N LEU A 362 28.60 14.73 4.17
CA LEU A 362 29.69 14.69 5.14
C LEU A 362 29.19 14.32 6.53
N LYS A 363 30.03 13.63 7.32
CA LYS A 363 29.71 13.31 8.72
C LYS A 363 29.93 14.54 9.60
N ILE A 364 28.84 15.25 9.91
CA ILE A 364 28.86 16.47 10.72
C ILE A 364 28.52 16.14 12.19
N GLU A 365 29.35 16.63 13.11
CA GLU A 365 29.09 16.60 14.56
C GLU A 365 29.13 18.04 15.08
N VAL A 366 28.08 18.47 15.80
CA VAL A 366 28.00 19.83 16.34
C VAL A 366 28.45 19.81 17.79
N ILE A 367 29.43 20.66 18.12
CA ILE A 367 29.96 20.83 19.48
C ILE A 367 29.89 22.30 19.90
N SER A 368 29.87 22.56 21.21
CA SER A 368 29.91 23.92 21.71
C SER A 368 31.34 24.46 21.73
N ALA A 369 31.48 25.79 21.75
CA ALA A 369 32.77 26.46 21.94
C ALA A 369 33.45 26.04 23.26
N THR A 370 32.67 25.85 24.33
CA THR A 370 33.19 25.37 25.63
C THR A 370 33.69 23.93 25.58
N ASP A 371 33.07 23.06 24.78
CA ASP A 371 33.51 21.68 24.65
C ASP A 371 34.68 21.54 23.66
N ALA A 372 34.71 22.36 22.61
CA ALA A 372 35.84 22.44 21.69
C ALA A 372 37.14 22.87 22.41
N THR A 373 37.06 23.88 23.29
CA THR A 373 38.20 24.32 24.11
C THR A 373 38.68 23.24 25.09
N LYS A 374 37.75 22.51 25.76
CA LYS A 374 38.12 21.37 26.62
C LYS A 374 38.81 20.24 25.85
N LYS A 375 38.41 20.01 24.60
CA LYS A 375 39.03 19.01 23.71
C LYS A 375 40.35 19.48 23.10
N GLY A 376 40.79 20.71 23.38
CA GLY A 376 42.03 21.26 22.83
C GLY A 376 41.97 21.60 21.35
N MET A 377 40.77 21.74 20.77
CA MET A 377 40.60 22.16 19.38
C MET A 377 40.88 23.66 19.25
N SER A 378 41.78 24.05 18.36
CA SER A 378 42.02 25.46 18.03
C SER A 378 41.01 25.89 16.97
N PHE A 379 40.20 26.91 17.28
CA PHE A 379 39.22 27.48 16.36
C PHE A 379 39.29 29.00 16.37
N ASP A 380 38.90 29.62 15.26
CA ASP A 380 38.88 31.07 15.13
C ASP A 380 37.70 31.68 15.91
N ASN A 381 38.04 32.41 16.98
CA ASN A 381 37.07 33.04 17.87
C ASN A 381 36.77 34.52 17.51
N THR A 382 37.35 35.06 16.43
CA THR A 382 37.21 36.48 16.07
C THR A 382 35.76 36.92 15.79
N GLN A 383 34.84 36.00 15.51
CA GLN A 383 33.43 36.34 15.24
C GLN A 383 32.56 36.53 16.51
N VAL A 384 33.09 36.29 17.72
CA VAL A 384 32.30 36.35 18.98
C VAL A 384 32.13 37.79 19.53
N GLU A 385 33.01 38.72 19.19
CA GLU A 385 33.03 40.05 19.83
C GLU A 385 31.87 40.99 19.46
N GLN A 386 31.06 40.71 18.43
CA GLN A 386 30.05 41.66 17.95
C GLN A 386 28.63 41.47 18.51
N THR A 387 28.35 40.45 19.34
CA THR A 387 26.96 40.20 19.82
C THR A 387 26.69 40.44 21.30
N HIS A 388 27.66 40.93 22.08
CA HIS A 388 27.42 41.36 23.47
C HIS A 388 26.90 42.80 23.58
N TYR A 389 25.89 43.19 22.79
CA TYR A 389 25.10 44.39 23.03
C TYR A 389 23.63 44.08 22.80
N PHE A 390 23.00 43.46 23.80
CA PHE A 390 21.65 43.73 24.30
C PHE A 390 21.41 42.73 25.44
N LYS A 391 21.97 43.00 26.62
CA LYS A 391 21.42 42.43 27.84
C LYS A 391 20.01 43.01 27.99
N SER A 392 18.99 42.23 27.65
CA SER A 392 17.61 42.55 27.98
C SER A 392 17.52 42.81 29.48
N THR A 393 17.20 44.04 29.86
CA THR A 393 16.73 44.35 31.21
C THR A 393 15.59 43.41 31.56
N THR A 394 15.64 42.89 32.78
CA THR A 394 14.66 42.00 33.42
C THR A 394 13.20 42.30 33.04
N PRO A 395 12.32 41.28 32.92
CA PRO A 395 10.91 41.52 32.71
C PRO A 395 10.32 42.14 33.97
N ARG A 396 10.07 43.45 33.92
CA ARG A 396 9.31 44.18 34.94
C ARG A 396 7.87 43.69 34.86
N SER A 397 7.40 43.04 35.92
CA SER A 397 6.02 42.57 36.05
C SER A 397 5.06 43.76 36.09
N ASN A 398 4.59 44.20 34.93
CA ASN A 398 3.47 45.14 34.86
C ASN A 398 2.16 44.37 35.06
N ARG A 399 1.79 44.15 36.34
CA ARG A 399 0.39 44.05 36.72
C ARG A 399 -0.24 45.43 36.54
N SER A 400 -0.81 45.72 35.37
CA SER A 400 -1.74 46.83 35.21
C SER A 400 -3.16 46.36 35.49
N LYS A 401 -3.74 46.91 36.56
CA LYS A 401 -5.18 46.96 36.81
C LYS A 401 -5.88 47.81 35.73
N ALA A 402 -7.19 47.57 35.60
CA ALA A 402 -8.20 48.21 34.74
C ALA A 402 -8.34 47.53 33.36
N SER A 403 -9.52 47.02 32.98
CA SER A 403 -10.79 47.75 32.99
C SER A 403 -11.95 47.05 33.70
N GLU A 404 -12.48 47.72 34.72
CA GLU A 404 -13.87 47.59 35.18
C GLU A 404 -14.81 48.22 34.13
N ARG A 405 -15.05 47.52 33.01
CA ARG A 405 -15.98 47.98 31.95
C ARG A 405 -16.99 46.93 31.50
N PHE A 406 -17.13 45.84 32.23
CA PHE A 406 -18.14 44.79 31.98
C PHE A 406 -18.81 44.35 33.29
N LYS A 407 -19.13 45.29 34.18
CA LYS A 407 -19.88 44.98 35.42
C LYS A 407 -21.40 45.16 35.29
N ASP A 408 -21.89 45.77 34.21
CA ASP A 408 -23.31 46.03 34.00
C ASP A 408 -23.79 45.51 32.62
N VAL A 409 -23.60 44.22 32.36
CA VAL A 409 -24.38 43.52 31.33
C VAL A 409 -25.10 42.39 32.02
N GLU A 410 -26.36 42.66 32.33
CA GLU A 410 -27.35 41.68 32.78
C GLU A 410 -27.52 40.66 31.64
N PHE A 411 -27.14 39.41 31.88
CA PHE A 411 -27.36 38.30 30.95
C PHE A 411 -28.81 37.86 31.10
N ASP A 412 -29.63 38.18 30.09
CA ASP A 412 -31.02 37.74 30.04
C ASP A 412 -31.07 36.25 29.64
N LEU A 413 -31.57 35.42 30.55
CA LEU A 413 -31.51 33.96 30.51
C LEU A 413 -32.64 33.33 29.66
N GLU A 414 -33.22 34.10 28.72
CA GLU A 414 -34.35 33.66 27.87
C GLU A 414 -33.95 33.23 26.45
N THR A 415 -32.69 33.40 26.05
CA THR A 415 -32.24 33.08 24.66
C THR A 415 -31.74 31.65 24.44
N ASP A 416 -31.47 30.88 25.51
CA ASP A 416 -31.04 29.47 25.39
C ASP A 416 -32.20 28.46 25.32
N LEU A 417 -33.42 28.84 25.73
CA LEU A 417 -34.60 27.98 25.62
C LEU A 417 -35.09 27.86 24.17
N LEU A 418 -34.98 28.94 23.40
CA LEU A 418 -35.43 28.99 21.99
C LEU A 418 -34.57 28.11 21.06
N PHE A 419 -33.28 27.90 21.39
CA PHE A 419 -32.40 27.03 20.59
C PHE A 419 -32.65 25.53 20.84
N SER A 420 -33.12 25.17 22.04
CA SER A 420 -33.47 23.78 22.35
C SER A 420 -34.81 23.34 21.73
N GLU A 421 -35.77 24.26 21.58
CA GLU A 421 -37.08 23.99 20.95
C GLU A 421 -36.99 23.85 19.42
N ILE A 422 -36.04 24.55 18.78
CA ILE A 422 -35.80 24.41 17.33
C ILE A 422 -35.10 23.09 17.00
N GLN A 423 -34.24 22.57 17.89
CA GLN A 423 -33.60 21.26 17.69
C GLN A 423 -34.56 20.09 17.91
N ASN A 424 -35.49 20.20 18.85
CA ASN A 424 -36.45 19.13 19.12
C ASN A 424 -37.57 19.06 18.06
N SER A 425 -38.02 20.20 17.53
CA SER A 425 -39.04 20.24 16.46
C SER A 425 -38.53 19.75 15.09
N ALA A 426 -37.22 19.82 14.82
CA ALA A 426 -36.61 19.28 13.61
C ALA A 426 -36.42 17.75 13.65
N ILE A 427 -36.36 17.15 14.84
CA ILE A 427 -36.23 15.70 15.03
C ILE A 427 -37.61 15.02 14.93
N GLU A 428 -38.67 15.65 15.42
CA GLU A 428 -40.04 15.12 15.30
C GLU A 428 -40.58 15.14 13.84
N ALA A 429 -40.11 16.06 12.99
CA ALA A 429 -40.50 16.11 11.58
C ALA A 429 -39.81 15.05 10.68
N PHE A 430 -38.79 14.34 11.18
CA PHE A 430 -38.06 13.32 10.41
C PHE A 430 -38.55 11.88 10.71
N ASP A 431 -39.19 11.66 11.85
CA ASP A 431 -39.73 10.35 12.24
C ASP A 431 -41.19 10.10 11.78
N GLU A 432 -41.93 11.13 11.36
CA GLU A 432 -43.30 10.98 10.82
C GLU A 432 -43.37 10.52 9.35
N ILE A 433 -42.25 10.42 8.62
CA ILE A 433 -42.24 10.00 7.20
C ILE A 433 -42.08 8.48 7.02
N ASN A 434 -41.73 7.73 8.08
CA ASN A 434 -41.36 6.30 7.95
C ASN A 434 -42.35 5.29 8.53
N GLN A 435 -43.61 5.66 8.79
CA GLN A 435 -44.62 4.69 9.21
C GLN A 435 -46.02 5.00 8.68
N GLU A 436 -46.33 4.63 7.42
CA GLU A 436 -47.68 4.17 7.05
C GLU A 436 -47.70 3.34 5.73
N LYS A 437 -48.49 2.27 5.76
CA LYS A 437 -48.59 1.03 4.92
C LYS A 437 -49.45 1.25 3.63
N PRO A 438 -49.78 0.28 2.70
CA PRO A 438 -50.04 -1.16 2.92
C PRO A 438 -49.88 -2.21 1.76
N LYS A 439 -50.18 -3.47 2.12
CA LYS A 439 -50.31 -4.69 1.30
C LYS A 439 -51.65 -4.73 0.54
N ALA A 440 -51.66 -5.29 -0.68
CA ALA A 440 -52.86 -5.89 -1.29
C ALA A 440 -52.53 -7.08 -2.23
N LYS A 441 -53.34 -8.14 -2.14
CA LYS A 441 -53.32 -9.41 -2.89
C LYS A 441 -54.25 -9.33 -4.12
N VAL A 442 -53.88 -9.89 -5.27
CA VAL A 442 -54.82 -10.42 -6.29
C VAL A 442 -54.25 -11.72 -6.91
N SER A 443 -55.17 -12.58 -7.37
CA SER A 443 -55.23 -14.02 -7.53
C SER A 443 -54.55 -14.70 -8.74
N THR A 444 -54.28 -16.01 -8.55
CA THR A 444 -53.78 -17.04 -9.51
C THR A 444 -54.74 -17.40 -10.66
N PRO A 445 -54.26 -18.12 -11.71
CA PRO A 445 -54.58 -19.56 -11.77
C PRO A 445 -53.36 -20.46 -12.10
N LYS A 446 -53.50 -21.76 -11.81
CA LYS A 446 -52.44 -22.79 -11.81
C LYS A 446 -52.75 -23.93 -12.82
N LYS A 447 -51.68 -24.50 -13.42
CA LYS A 447 -51.44 -25.90 -13.92
C LYS A 447 -51.41 -26.14 -15.45
N PRO A 448 -50.60 -27.11 -15.97
CA PRO A 448 -49.98 -28.25 -15.25
C PRO A 448 -48.45 -28.41 -15.41
N LYS A 449 -47.91 -29.28 -14.55
CA LYS A 449 -46.53 -29.80 -14.56
C LYS A 449 -46.36 -30.81 -15.70
N LEU A 450 -45.19 -30.79 -16.34
CA LEU A 450 -44.51 -31.98 -16.87
C LEU A 450 -43.06 -31.93 -16.37
N GLN A 451 -42.56 -33.10 -16.00
CA GLN A 451 -41.34 -33.35 -15.24
C GLN A 451 -40.08 -33.37 -16.13
N ASN A 452 -38.91 -33.32 -15.45
CA ASN A 452 -37.54 -33.65 -15.87
C ASN A 452 -36.72 -32.48 -16.45
N ASP A 453 -35.47 -32.16 -16.07
CA ASP A 453 -34.51 -32.52 -15.01
C ASP A 453 -33.43 -31.41 -15.07
N GLU A 454 -33.27 -30.50 -14.09
CA GLU A 454 -32.24 -30.51 -13.02
C GLU A 454 -30.74 -30.49 -13.39
N VAL A 455 -30.32 -30.18 -14.64
CA VAL A 455 -28.86 -30.06 -14.96
C VAL A 455 -28.40 -28.68 -15.47
N ASP A 456 -29.29 -27.80 -15.91
CA ASP A 456 -28.89 -26.47 -16.44
C ASP A 456 -28.83 -25.33 -15.41
N SER A 457 -29.32 -25.53 -14.17
CA SER A 457 -29.39 -24.45 -13.17
C SER A 457 -28.07 -24.17 -12.45
N LEU A 458 -27.10 -25.09 -12.49
CA LEU A 458 -25.80 -24.94 -11.82
C LEU A 458 -24.83 -24.03 -12.60
N PHE A 459 -24.99 -23.95 -13.92
CA PHE A 459 -24.18 -23.07 -14.75
C PHE A 459 -24.76 -21.65 -14.79
N GLU A 460 -26.08 -21.48 -14.92
CA GLU A 460 -26.71 -20.16 -14.86
C GLU A 460 -26.66 -19.53 -13.46
N SER A 461 -26.72 -20.32 -12.38
CA SER A 461 -26.54 -19.79 -11.02
C SER A 461 -25.11 -19.34 -10.78
N SER A 462 -24.10 -20.09 -11.24
CA SER A 462 -22.69 -19.68 -11.14
C SER A 462 -22.37 -18.45 -11.99
N LEU A 463 -22.96 -18.31 -13.18
CA LEU A 463 -22.79 -17.15 -14.06
C LEU A 463 -23.60 -15.92 -13.62
N ASN A 464 -24.77 -16.10 -13.01
CA ASN A 464 -25.55 -15.01 -12.44
C ASN A 464 -24.98 -14.55 -11.09
N GLN A 465 -24.42 -15.45 -10.29
CA GLN A 465 -23.61 -15.12 -9.11
C GLN A 465 -22.34 -14.35 -9.54
N TYR A 466 -21.71 -14.72 -10.66
CA TYR A 466 -20.64 -13.94 -11.30
C TYR A 466 -21.10 -12.58 -11.85
N LYS A 467 -22.34 -12.44 -12.35
CA LYS A 467 -22.90 -11.16 -12.84
C LYS A 467 -23.27 -10.21 -11.70
N GLU A 468 -23.80 -10.73 -10.58
CA GLU A 468 -24.05 -9.95 -9.36
C GLU A 468 -22.71 -9.46 -8.77
N ASP A 469 -21.71 -10.34 -8.69
CA ASP A 469 -20.32 -9.99 -8.34
C ASP A 469 -19.73 -8.96 -9.32
N LEU A 470 -19.93 -9.07 -10.64
CA LEU A 470 -19.38 -8.12 -11.62
C LEU A 470 -20.03 -6.73 -11.61
N SER A 471 -21.28 -6.61 -11.15
CA SER A 471 -21.95 -5.31 -10.99
C SER A 471 -21.49 -4.56 -9.74
N GLN A 472 -20.99 -5.29 -8.74
CA GLN A 472 -20.44 -4.75 -7.49
C GLN A 472 -18.89 -4.71 -7.47
N ASN A 473 -18.18 -5.53 -8.27
CA ASN A 473 -16.73 -5.74 -8.13
C ASN A 473 -15.84 -4.88 -9.05
N VAL A 474 -16.25 -3.63 -9.22
CA VAL A 474 -15.28 -2.53 -9.30
C VAL A 474 -14.86 -2.11 -7.88
N TYR A 475 -15.57 -2.54 -6.83
CA TYR A 475 -15.44 -2.06 -5.45
C TYR A 475 -14.80 -3.02 -4.43
N ASP A 476 -14.26 -4.17 -4.83
CA ASP A 476 -13.96 -5.24 -3.87
C ASP A 476 -12.50 -5.41 -3.42
N PHE A 477 -11.56 -4.55 -3.83
CA PHE A 477 -10.22 -4.58 -3.19
C PHE A 477 -10.24 -3.98 -1.76
N VAL A 478 -11.22 -3.12 -1.45
CA VAL A 478 -11.36 -2.50 -0.14
C VAL A 478 -12.22 -3.35 0.80
N ASP A 479 -13.25 -4.03 0.26
CA ASP A 479 -14.16 -4.90 1.02
C ASP A 479 -13.61 -6.32 1.24
N ASP A 480 -12.75 -6.85 0.35
CA ASP A 480 -11.96 -8.07 0.66
C ASP A 480 -11.02 -7.85 1.86
N LEU A 481 -10.64 -6.60 2.13
CA LEU A 481 -9.78 -6.23 3.25
C LEU A 481 -10.50 -6.21 4.61
N ASP A 482 -11.84 -6.29 4.63
CA ASP A 482 -12.64 -6.48 5.84
C ASP A 482 -13.02 -7.96 6.05
N LYS A 483 -13.05 -8.79 4.98
CA LYS A 483 -13.18 -10.26 5.12
C LYS A 483 -11.88 -10.94 5.55
N TYR A 484 -10.73 -10.33 5.30
CA TYR A 484 -9.43 -10.82 5.77
C TYR A 484 -9.05 -10.36 7.19
N SER A 485 -9.92 -9.66 7.93
CA SER A 485 -9.71 -9.45 9.37
C SER A 485 -10.45 -10.43 10.28
N ASP A 486 -11.43 -11.19 9.75
CA ASP A 486 -12.28 -12.06 10.58
C ASP A 486 -12.31 -13.55 10.19
N ASP A 487 -11.68 -13.99 9.09
CA ASP A 487 -11.53 -15.42 8.75
C ASP A 487 -10.07 -15.88 8.74
N GLU A 488 -9.44 -15.83 9.92
CA GLU A 488 -8.33 -16.74 10.28
C GLU A 488 -8.90 -18.10 10.73
N ASN A 489 -9.50 -18.86 9.80
CA ASN A 489 -9.93 -20.23 10.09
C ASN A 489 -9.58 -21.20 8.96
N PHE A 490 -8.32 -21.18 8.56
CA PHE A 490 -7.65 -22.38 8.05
C PHE A 490 -6.14 -22.20 8.29
N ASP A 491 -5.70 -22.65 9.47
CA ASP A 491 -4.32 -22.99 9.90
C ASP A 491 -4.15 -22.92 11.45
N GLN A 492 -5.22 -22.68 12.22
CA GLN A 492 -5.14 -22.61 13.69
C GLN A 492 -5.02 -23.97 14.42
N ALA A 493 -5.24 -25.11 13.75
CA ALA A 493 -5.17 -26.43 14.41
C ALA A 493 -3.73 -26.94 14.57
N GLU A 494 -2.84 -26.71 13.60
CA GLU A 494 -1.43 -27.14 13.69
C GLU A 494 -0.56 -26.11 14.42
N GLN A 495 -0.87 -24.81 14.31
CA GLN A 495 -0.14 -23.75 15.02
C GLN A 495 -0.39 -23.80 16.54
N GLU A 496 -1.64 -24.05 17.00
CA GLU A 496 -1.94 -24.16 18.43
C GLU A 496 -1.26 -25.35 19.10
N GLU A 497 -1.11 -26.50 18.43
CA GLU A 497 -0.40 -27.65 19.00
C GLU A 497 1.11 -27.38 19.12
N VAL A 498 1.70 -26.72 18.12
CA VAL A 498 3.11 -26.34 18.14
C VAL A 498 3.37 -25.27 19.20
N ASP A 499 2.51 -24.26 19.33
CA ASP A 499 2.65 -23.21 20.34
C ASP A 499 2.36 -23.72 21.77
N LYS A 500 1.42 -24.65 21.95
CA LYS A 500 1.22 -25.34 23.24
C LYS A 500 2.42 -26.21 23.62
N GLN A 501 3.07 -26.88 22.66
CA GLN A 501 4.29 -27.65 22.91
C GLN A 501 5.49 -26.75 23.23
N VAL A 502 5.64 -25.62 22.54
CA VAL A 502 6.71 -24.64 22.79
C VAL A 502 6.49 -23.90 24.12
N ALA A 503 5.26 -23.56 24.47
CA ALA A 503 4.91 -22.97 25.77
C ALA A 503 5.15 -23.96 26.92
N LYS A 504 4.77 -25.24 26.74
CA LYS A 504 5.06 -26.31 27.70
C LYS A 504 6.57 -26.51 27.89
N ALA A 505 7.35 -26.55 26.82
CA ALA A 505 8.80 -26.66 26.89
C ALA A 505 9.49 -25.44 27.55
N LYS A 506 8.92 -24.23 27.38
CA LYS A 506 9.38 -23.02 28.09
C LYS A 506 8.99 -23.05 29.58
N LYS A 507 7.79 -23.51 29.92
CA LYS A 507 7.32 -23.68 31.31
C LYS A 507 8.17 -24.73 32.03
N ASP A 508 8.47 -25.86 31.39
CA ASP A 508 9.31 -26.93 31.93
C ASP A 508 10.76 -26.46 32.16
N LYS A 509 11.35 -25.67 31.23
CA LYS A 509 12.67 -25.05 31.43
C LYS A 509 12.69 -24.04 32.57
N ALA A 510 11.63 -23.25 32.74
CA ALA A 510 11.52 -22.30 33.84
C ALA A 510 11.39 -23.00 35.20
N ILE A 511 10.62 -24.10 35.26
CA ILE A 511 10.49 -24.94 36.46
C ILE A 511 11.83 -25.62 36.81
N GLU A 512 12.59 -26.08 35.81
CA GLU A 512 13.90 -26.69 36.04
C GLU A 512 14.93 -25.65 36.54
N GLN A 513 14.92 -24.43 36.00
CA GLN A 513 15.75 -23.32 36.48
C GLN A 513 15.35 -22.90 37.91
N PHE A 514 14.06 -22.84 38.21
CA PHE A 514 13.58 -22.55 39.57
C PHE A 514 14.00 -23.63 40.57
N ARG A 515 13.91 -24.92 40.20
CA ARG A 515 14.41 -26.02 41.05
C ARG A 515 15.92 -25.93 41.30
N LYS A 516 16.72 -25.58 40.28
CA LYS A 516 18.16 -25.34 40.43
C LYS A 516 18.48 -24.17 41.36
N ILE A 517 17.74 -23.06 41.23
CA ILE A 517 17.89 -21.89 42.11
C ILE A 517 17.46 -22.24 43.54
N LYS A 518 16.36 -22.98 43.73
CA LYS A 518 15.88 -23.43 45.06
C LYS A 518 16.88 -24.37 45.75
N THR A 519 17.61 -25.20 45.00
CA THR A 519 18.70 -26.03 45.56
C THR A 519 19.91 -25.18 45.92
N GLN A 520 20.31 -24.25 45.06
CA GLN A 520 21.43 -23.32 45.33
C GLN A 520 21.16 -22.38 46.51
N ILE A 521 19.90 -21.98 46.72
CA ILE A 521 19.49 -21.12 47.85
C ILE A 521 19.42 -21.92 49.17
N LYS A 522 19.04 -23.20 49.14
CA LYS A 522 19.07 -24.05 50.34
C LYS A 522 20.49 -24.26 50.89
N ASP A 523 21.49 -24.25 50.02
CA ASP A 523 22.90 -24.36 50.39
C ASP A 523 23.58 -22.98 50.61
N PHE A 524 22.81 -21.88 50.58
CA PHE A 524 23.34 -20.53 50.74
C PHE A 524 23.65 -20.26 52.23
N LYS A 525 24.95 -20.26 52.56
CA LYS A 525 25.44 -19.91 53.89
C LYS A 525 25.78 -18.42 53.92
N VAL A 526 25.17 -17.68 54.83
CA VAL A 526 25.33 -16.22 54.93
C VAL A 526 26.75 -15.87 55.42
N ASP A 527 27.51 -15.15 54.60
CA ASP A 527 28.82 -14.62 54.98
C ASP A 527 28.68 -13.46 55.99
N ASN A 528 29.70 -13.31 56.85
CA ASN A 528 29.71 -12.42 58.01
C ASN A 528 29.45 -10.93 57.69
N ASP A 529 29.62 -10.53 56.43
CA ASP A 529 29.40 -9.16 55.96
C ASP A 529 27.91 -8.80 55.83
N LEU A 530 27.03 -9.79 55.64
CA LEU A 530 25.58 -9.59 55.49
C LEU A 530 24.81 -9.60 56.83
N ALA A 531 25.42 -10.14 57.89
CA ALA A 531 24.83 -10.18 59.23
C ALA A 531 24.69 -8.77 59.85
N ASN A 532 25.58 -7.83 59.51
CA ASN A 532 25.55 -6.45 60.00
C ASN A 532 24.37 -5.62 59.44
N TYR A 533 23.68 -6.10 58.41
CA TYR A 533 22.49 -5.46 57.84
C TYR A 533 21.17 -6.05 58.36
N GLY A 534 21.21 -6.85 59.44
CA GLY A 534 20.00 -7.31 60.14
C GLY A 534 19.34 -8.55 59.54
N LEU A 535 20.04 -9.30 58.68
CA LEU A 535 19.56 -10.54 58.06
C LEU A 535 20.07 -11.81 58.76
N GLY A 536 20.63 -11.69 59.98
CA GLY A 536 21.32 -12.78 60.67
C GLY A 536 20.41 -13.88 61.25
N ASP A 537 19.17 -13.57 61.62
CA ASP A 537 18.29 -14.50 62.36
C ASP A 537 16.84 -14.52 61.83
N ALA A 538 16.65 -14.30 60.53
CA ALA A 538 15.37 -14.63 59.91
C ALA A 538 15.46 -16.06 59.38
N ASP A 539 14.92 -17.03 60.13
CA ASP A 539 14.50 -18.32 59.56
C ASP A 539 13.39 -18.01 58.54
N ILE A 540 13.78 -17.70 57.31
CA ILE A 540 12.85 -17.46 56.22
C ILE A 540 12.24 -18.82 55.87
N ASN A 541 11.03 -19.07 56.36
CA ASN A 541 10.32 -20.32 56.12
C ASN A 541 9.70 -20.30 54.71
N PHE A 542 10.36 -20.96 53.76
CA PHE A 542 9.96 -21.01 52.35
C PHE A 542 8.94 -22.12 52.02
N ASP A 543 8.36 -22.78 53.03
CA ASP A 543 7.30 -23.78 52.84
C ASP A 543 5.94 -23.15 52.44
N GLU A 544 5.83 -21.83 52.43
CA GLU A 544 4.64 -21.09 51.96
C GLU A 544 4.53 -20.99 50.43
N PHE A 545 5.62 -21.23 49.69
CA PHE A 545 5.57 -21.29 48.22
C PHE A 545 5.24 -22.71 47.77
N LYS A 546 3.96 -23.08 47.84
CA LYS A 546 3.45 -24.34 47.27
C LYS A 546 3.32 -24.23 45.75
N ASP A 547 3.61 -25.35 45.08
CA ASP A 547 3.67 -25.49 43.62
C ASP A 547 2.32 -25.27 42.90
N GLU A 548 1.21 -25.02 43.62
CA GLU A 548 -0.16 -24.98 43.07
C GLU A 548 -0.63 -23.58 42.62
N GLU A 549 0.14 -22.51 42.81
CA GLU A 549 -0.27 -21.14 42.42
C GLU A 549 0.26 -20.67 41.07
N TRP A 550 0.93 -21.53 40.30
CA TRP A 550 1.48 -21.19 38.98
C TRP A 550 1.00 -22.15 37.88
N ASP A 551 -0.31 -22.14 37.62
CA ASP A 551 -0.90 -22.70 36.41
C ASP A 551 -0.86 -21.73 35.22
#